data_AF-A0A813IIZ0-F1
#
_entry.id   AF-A0A813IIZ0-F1
#
_cell.length_a   1.000
_cell.length_b   1.000
_cell.length_c   1.000
_cell.angle_alpha   90.00
_cell.angle_beta   90.00
_cell.angle_gamma   90.00
#
_symmetry.space_group_name_H-M   'P 1'
#
loop_
_entity.id
_entity.type
_entity.pdbx_description
1 polymer ?
#
loop_
_entity_poly.entity_id
_entity_poly.type
_entity_poly.pdbx_seq_one_letter_code
_entity_poly.pdbx_strand_id
1 'polypeptide(L)'
;MGLEVRLPIDGVSAKFARIPPTWRLLVVSVPQNEGRRVDVRRSTCLTEVRAMLAPLADGSDGQIGSLLADDGLVAGGSAGEESWQKTVEQALLFGKRVTCTIGS
;
A
#
# COMPACT_ATOMS: atom_id res chain seq x y z
N MET A 1 -8.73 4.64 -16.90
CA MET A 1 -10.03 5.11 -16.36
C MET A 1 -10.01 4.85 -14.86
N GLY A 2 -10.35 5.82 -14.03
CA GLY A 2 -10.31 5.72 -12.56
C GLY A 2 -11.72 5.55 -11.97
N LEU A 3 -11.82 4.97 -10.77
CA LEU A 3 -13.10 4.84 -10.06
C LEU A 3 -13.44 6.16 -9.37
N GLU A 4 -14.67 6.66 -9.54
CA GLU A 4 -15.15 7.84 -8.82
C GLU A 4 -15.94 7.42 -7.60
N VAL A 5 -15.52 7.90 -6.42
CA VAL A 5 -16.16 7.61 -5.15
C VAL A 5 -16.74 8.88 -4.55
N ARG A 6 -17.99 8.82 -4.11
CA ARG A 6 -18.70 9.90 -3.44
C ARG A 6 -18.52 9.76 -1.93
N LEU A 7 -17.75 10.65 -1.32
CA LEU A 7 -17.48 10.69 0.12
C LEU A 7 -18.39 11.72 0.79
N PRO A 8 -19.25 11.33 1.75
CA PRO A 8 -20.02 12.28 2.54
C PRO A 8 -19.07 13.03 3.50
N ILE A 9 -19.17 14.35 3.55
CA ILE A 9 -18.31 15.19 4.41
C ILE A 9 -19.08 15.61 5.65
N ASP A 10 -20.33 16.06 5.48
CA ASP A 10 -21.12 16.70 6.56
C ASP A 10 -22.60 16.25 6.54
N GLY A 11 -22.90 15.09 5.96
CA GLY A 11 -24.28 14.57 5.81
C GLY A 11 -25.14 15.28 4.75
N VAL A 12 -24.79 16.52 4.35
CA VAL A 12 -25.46 17.31 3.29
C VAL A 12 -24.60 17.41 2.03
N SER A 13 -23.28 17.51 2.20
CA SER A 13 -22.30 17.67 1.12
C SER A 13 -21.53 16.38 0.86
N ALA A 14 -21.23 16.11 -0.41
CA ALA A 14 -20.35 15.02 -0.80
C ALA A 14 -19.21 15.50 -1.70
N LYS A 15 -17.99 15.02 -1.44
CA LYS A 15 -16.82 15.20 -2.31
C LYS A 15 -16.68 13.99 -3.22
N PHE A 16 -16.35 14.23 -4.48
CA PHE A 16 -15.97 13.17 -5.41
C PHE A 16 -14.45 13.03 -5.39
N ALA A 17 -13.97 11.85 -5.03
CA ALA A 17 -12.57 11.48 -5.14
C ALA A 17 -12.40 10.57 -6.35
N ARG A 18 -11.44 10.89 -7.23
CA ARG A 18 -11.06 10.02 -8.33
C ARG A 18 -9.91 9.14 -7.89
N ILE A 19 -10.19 7.85 -7.81
CA ILE A 19 -9.21 6.82 -7.50
C ILE A 19 -8.45 6.48 -8.78
N PRO A 20 -7.13 6.71 -8.84
CA PRO A 20 -6.34 6.36 -10.01
C PRO A 20 -6.30 4.83 -10.19
N PRO A 21 -6.24 4.34 -11.44
CA PRO A 21 -6.20 2.89 -11.73
C PRO A 21 -4.95 2.20 -11.18
N THR A 22 -3.88 2.98 -10.99
CA THR A 22 -2.59 2.57 -10.42
C THR A 22 -2.16 3.60 -9.39
N TRP A 23 -1.47 3.17 -8.35
CA TRP A 23 -0.89 4.03 -7.32
C TRP A 23 0.50 3.52 -6.93
N ARG A 24 1.32 4.39 -6.35
CA ARG A 24 2.74 4.10 -6.05
C ARG A 24 2.90 3.61 -4.62
N LEU A 25 3.35 2.37 -4.48
CA LEU A 25 3.84 1.80 -3.23
C LEU A 25 5.31 2.18 -3.05
N LEU A 26 5.66 2.80 -1.91
CA LEU A 26 7.04 2.97 -1.50
C LEU A 26 7.50 1.72 -0.74
N VAL A 27 8.53 1.08 -1.21
CA VAL A 27 9.18 -0.08 -0.60
C VAL A 27 10.47 0.40 0.05
N VAL A 28 10.66 0.14 1.33
CA VAL A 28 11.90 0.44 2.04
C VAL A 28 12.55 -0.86 2.45
N SER A 29 13.76 -1.14 1.96
CA SER A 29 14.56 -2.28 2.42
C SER A 29 15.34 -1.90 3.67
N VAL A 30 15.34 -2.80 4.66
CA VAL A 30 16.07 -2.67 5.92
C VAL A 30 17.08 -3.82 5.99
N PRO A 31 18.34 -3.58 6.41
CA PRO A 31 18.87 -2.35 7.01
C PRO A 31 19.39 -1.29 6.04
N GLN A 32 19.44 -1.53 4.72
CA GLN A 32 20.07 -0.60 3.78
C GLN A 32 19.34 0.76 3.67
N ASN A 33 18.09 0.85 4.16
CA ASN A 33 17.21 2.02 4.07
C ASN A 33 17.04 2.53 2.63
N GLU A 34 17.07 1.62 1.66
CA GLU A 34 16.85 1.97 0.26
C GLU A 34 15.35 2.02 -0.05
N GLY A 35 14.89 3.17 -0.54
CA GLY A 35 13.51 3.38 -0.97
C GLY A 35 13.33 3.13 -2.48
N ARG A 36 12.43 2.24 -2.86
CA ARG A 36 12.01 2.00 -4.26
C ARG A 36 10.51 2.20 -4.43
N ARG A 37 10.08 2.63 -5.61
CA ARG A 37 8.65 2.82 -5.91
C ARG A 37 8.18 1.74 -6.86
N VAL A 38 7.07 1.10 -6.53
CA VAL A 38 6.42 0.08 -7.35
C VAL A 38 4.99 0.54 -7.64
N ASP A 39 4.59 0.47 -8.90
CA ASP A 39 3.20 0.76 -9.28
C ASP A 39 2.33 -0.47 -8.99
N VAL A 40 1.26 -0.27 -8.22
CA VAL A 40 0.30 -1.30 -7.83
C VAL A 40 -1.11 -0.89 -8.23
N ARG A 41 -1.98 -1.88 -8.44
CA ARG A 41 -3.40 -1.68 -8.78
C ARG A 41 -4.24 -1.95 -7.55
N ARG A 42 -5.50 -1.51 -7.57
CA ARG A 42 -6.49 -1.90 -6.53
C ARG A 42 -6.65 -3.42 -6.45
N SER A 43 -6.59 -4.10 -7.58
CA SER A 43 -6.73 -5.56 -7.67
C SER A 43 -5.46 -6.32 -7.30
N THR A 44 -4.34 -5.62 -7.05
CA THR A 44 -3.08 -6.29 -6.73
C THR A 44 -3.19 -6.93 -5.34
N CYS A 45 -3.02 -8.24 -5.26
CA CYS A 45 -3.07 -8.98 -4.00
C CYS A 45 -1.70 -9.00 -3.32
N LEU A 46 -1.66 -9.34 -2.02
CA LEU A 46 -0.40 -9.34 -1.28
C LEU A 46 0.61 -10.36 -1.83
N THR A 47 0.13 -11.48 -2.37
CA THR A 47 0.99 -12.50 -2.99
C THR A 47 1.70 -11.96 -4.23
N GLU A 48 1.00 -11.19 -5.06
CA GLU A 48 1.61 -10.50 -6.22
C GLU A 48 2.63 -9.45 -5.76
N VAL A 49 2.34 -8.71 -4.68
CA VAL A 49 3.32 -7.78 -4.09
C VAL A 49 4.55 -8.53 -3.64
N ARG A 50 4.42 -9.61 -2.87
CA ARG A 50 5.56 -10.44 -2.44
C ARG A 50 6.38 -10.94 -3.65
N ALA A 51 5.71 -11.39 -4.71
CA ALA A 51 6.40 -11.80 -5.95
C ALA A 51 7.15 -10.63 -6.63
N MET A 52 6.58 -9.42 -6.65
CA MET A 52 7.25 -8.22 -7.16
C MET A 52 8.44 -7.78 -6.29
N LEU A 53 8.37 -8.03 -4.97
CA LEU A 53 9.41 -7.67 -4.01
C LEU A 53 10.47 -8.75 -3.84
N ALA A 54 10.22 -10.00 -4.22
CA ALA A 54 11.15 -11.12 -4.07
C ALA A 54 12.54 -10.85 -4.72
N PRO A 55 12.64 -10.27 -5.93
CA PRO A 55 13.94 -9.90 -6.51
C PRO A 55 14.67 -8.80 -5.74
N LEU A 56 13.97 -8.06 -4.89
CA LEU A 56 14.50 -6.93 -4.11
C LEU A 56 14.91 -7.33 -2.70
N ALA A 57 14.57 -8.55 -2.28
CA ALA A 57 14.66 -8.97 -0.90
C ALA A 57 16.02 -9.60 -0.54
N ASP A 58 17.02 -9.57 -1.44
CA ASP A 58 18.40 -10.08 -1.27
C ASP A 58 18.46 -11.46 -0.55
N GLY A 59 17.53 -12.36 -0.86
CA GLY A 59 17.48 -13.72 -0.29
C GLY A 59 16.66 -13.86 1.00
N SER A 60 16.07 -12.79 1.53
CA SER A 60 14.91 -12.89 2.43
C SER A 60 13.66 -13.20 1.60
N ASP A 61 12.70 -13.96 2.13
CA ASP A 61 11.48 -14.40 1.42
C ASP A 61 10.50 -13.24 1.05
N GLY A 62 10.99 -12.01 0.91
CA GLY A 62 10.16 -10.83 0.69
C GLY A 62 9.19 -10.59 1.85
N GLN A 63 9.60 -10.93 3.08
CA GLN A 63 8.77 -10.74 4.26
C GLN A 63 8.48 -9.25 4.46
N ILE A 64 7.22 -8.90 4.28
CA ILE A 64 6.73 -7.54 4.55
C ILE A 64 6.53 -7.43 6.06
N GLY A 65 7.43 -6.71 6.72
CA GLY A 65 7.44 -6.53 8.17
C GLY A 65 6.38 -5.53 8.66
N SER A 66 6.13 -4.48 7.89
CA SER A 66 5.12 -3.46 8.23
C SER A 66 4.49 -2.82 6.99
N LEU A 67 3.23 -2.38 7.16
CA LEU A 67 2.48 -1.56 6.21
C LEU A 67 2.02 -0.27 6.88
N LEU A 68 2.40 0.85 6.27
CA LEU A 68 2.14 2.21 6.75
C LEU A 68 1.32 2.96 5.70
N ALA A 69 0.37 3.80 6.12
CA ALA A 69 -0.33 4.76 5.26
C ALA A 69 -0.19 6.17 5.86
N ASP A 70 0.44 7.09 5.11
CA ASP A 70 0.90 8.42 5.60
C ASP A 70 1.64 8.33 6.94
N ASP A 71 2.57 7.38 7.02
CA ASP A 71 3.42 7.10 8.20
C ASP A 71 2.66 6.61 9.45
N GLY A 72 1.33 6.46 9.36
CA GLY A 72 0.51 5.75 10.35
C GLY A 72 0.56 4.24 10.11
N LEU A 73 0.85 3.46 11.16
CA LEU A 73 0.86 2.00 11.10
C LEU A 73 -0.56 1.48 10.84
N VAL A 74 -0.76 0.87 9.67
CA VAL A 74 -2.03 0.20 9.33
C VAL A 74 -1.99 -1.25 9.78
N ALA A 75 -0.82 -1.88 9.69
CA ALA A 75 -0.56 -3.19 10.26
C ALA A 75 0.92 -3.35 10.63
N GLY A 76 1.18 -3.85 11.83
CA GLY A 76 2.50 -4.24 12.32
C GLY A 76 2.52 -5.69 12.75
N GLY A 77 3.59 -6.41 12.40
CA GLY A 77 3.73 -7.85 12.62
C GLY A 77 2.93 -8.64 11.57
N SER A 78 3.66 -9.27 10.65
CA SER A 78 3.14 -10.08 9.52
C SER A 78 1.95 -9.43 8.78
N ALA A 79 2.25 -8.54 7.84
CA ALA A 79 1.24 -8.03 6.91
C ALA A 79 0.51 -9.22 6.24
N GLY A 80 -0.74 -9.46 6.66
CA GLY A 80 -1.64 -10.45 6.07
C GLY A 80 -2.50 -9.83 4.97
N GLU A 81 -3.18 -10.66 4.18
CA GLU A 81 -4.00 -10.21 3.03
C GLU A 81 -5.08 -9.20 3.44
N GLU A 82 -5.71 -9.39 4.60
CA GLU A 82 -6.73 -8.47 5.12
C GLU A 82 -6.14 -7.08 5.45
N SER A 83 -4.94 -7.06 6.02
CA SER A 83 -4.21 -5.83 6.33
C SER A 83 -3.78 -5.10 5.06
N TRP A 84 -3.36 -5.84 4.04
CA TRP A 84 -3.06 -5.31 2.73
C TRP A 84 -4.27 -4.64 2.11
N GLN A 85 -5.41 -5.33 2.02
CA GLN A 85 -6.65 -4.76 1.45
C GLN A 85 -7.08 -3.48 2.16
N LYS A 86 -7.07 -3.46 3.51
CA LYS A 86 -7.38 -2.24 4.29
C LYS A 86 -6.42 -1.09 3.97
N THR A 87 -5.13 -1.38 3.82
CA THR A 87 -4.10 -0.39 3.48
C THR A 87 -4.33 0.18 2.08
N VAL A 88 -4.61 -0.68 1.09
CA VAL A 88 -4.91 -0.28 -0.29
C VAL A 88 -6.16 0.61 -0.35
N GLU A 89 -7.24 0.23 0.33
CA GLU A 89 -8.47 1.02 0.38
C GLU A 89 -8.24 2.39 1.03
N GLN A 90 -7.48 2.46 2.12
CA GLN A 90 -7.12 3.73 2.77
C GLN A 90 -6.28 4.64 1.85
N ALA A 91 -5.31 4.07 1.14
CA ALA A 91 -4.47 4.80 0.20
C ALA A 91 -5.28 5.39 -0.96
N LEU A 92 -6.19 4.59 -1.52
CA LEU A 92 -6.98 4.98 -2.67
C LEU A 92 -8.06 5.99 -2.33
N LEU A 93 -8.78 5.80 -1.21
CA LEU A 93 -9.88 6.68 -0.81
C LEU A 93 -9.41 8.04 -0.31
N PHE A 94 -8.26 8.07 0.37
CA PHE A 94 -7.77 9.27 1.04
C PHE A 94 -6.51 9.86 0.41
N GLY A 95 -6.00 9.26 -0.68
CA GLY A 95 -4.79 9.72 -1.36
C GLY A 95 -3.52 9.55 -0.54
N LYS A 96 -3.50 8.60 0.40
CA LYS A 96 -2.38 8.39 1.32
C LYS A 96 -1.22 7.69 0.62
N ARG A 97 0.01 8.02 1.01
CA ARG A 97 1.20 7.29 0.62
C ARG A 97 1.27 5.98 1.40
N VAL A 98 1.38 4.86 0.71
CA VAL A 98 1.68 3.58 1.37
C VAL A 98 3.17 3.33 1.36
N THR A 99 3.69 2.98 2.52
CA THR A 99 5.06 2.52 2.69
C THR A 99 5.04 1.08 3.21
N CYS A 100 5.74 0.18 2.55
CA CYS A 100 6.01 -1.15 3.08
C CYS A 100 7.49 -1.29 3.43
N THR A 101 7.78 -1.90 4.57
CA THR A 101 9.16 -2.23 4.94
C THR A 101 9.41 -3.71 4.71
N ILE A 102 10.50 -4.02 4.02
CA ILE A 102 11.01 -5.39 3.87
C ILE A 102 12.31 -5.51 4.65
N GLY A 103 12.44 -6.61 5.40
CA GLY A 103 13.61 -6.88 6.24
C GLY A 103 13.44 -8.25 6.90
N SER A 104 14.57 -8.92 7.10
CA SER A 104 14.71 -10.17 7.87
C SER A 104 14.83 -9.89 9.36
#